data_AF-A0A3P7E4B5-F1
#
_entry.id   AF-A0A3P7E4B5-F1
#
_cell.length_a   1.000
_cell.length_b   1.000
_cell.length_c   1.000
_cell.angle_alpha   90.00
_cell.angle_beta   90.00
_cell.angle_gamma   90.00
#
_symmetry.space_group_name_H-M   'P 1'
#
loop_
_entity.id
_entity.type
_entity.pdbx_description
1 polymer ?
#
loop_
_entity_poly.entity_id
_entity_poly.type
_entity_poly.pdbx_seq_one_letter_code
_entity_poly.pdbx_strand_id
1 'polypeptide(L)' 'MEQNRKECTGKKRRFDIYRKKVANIKKHITTHTGEKPHSCPVCGKSCVRKQDLQSHMVTHDINRPVYSCIVCNKDF' A
#
# COMPACT_ATOMS: atom_id res chain seq x y z
N MET A 1 -43.58 24.27 13.59
CA MET A 1 -43.13 22.92 13.99
C MET A 1 -41.75 22.68 13.39
N GLU A 2 -40.67 23.01 14.09
CA GLU A 2 -39.30 22.82 13.58
C GLU A 2 -38.42 22.22 14.68
N GLN A 3 -38.49 20.90 14.83
CA GLN A 3 -37.63 20.15 15.74
C GLN A 3 -36.30 19.81 15.06
N ASN A 4 -35.39 20.77 15.15
CA ASN A 4 -33.95 20.64 15.42
C ASN A 4 -33.31 19.26 15.08
N ARG A 5 -32.77 19.14 13.86
CA ARG A 5 -31.88 18.04 13.45
C ARG A 5 -30.51 18.26 14.11
N LYS A 6 -30.28 17.65 15.27
CA LYS A 6 -28.93 17.59 15.88
C LYS A 6 -28.03 16.68 15.04
N GLU A 7 -27.20 17.29 14.20
CA GLU A 7 -26.12 16.60 13.49
C GLU A 7 -25.12 16.01 14.50
N CYS A 8 -25.07 14.68 14.61
CA CYS A 8 -24.15 14.02 15.52
C CYS A 8 -22.76 13.87 14.86
N THR A 9 -21.92 14.89 15.02
CA THR A 9 -20.57 15.01 14.46
C THR A 9 -19.49 14.28 15.27
N GLY A 10 -19.75 13.07 15.77
CA GLY A 10 -18.88 12.46 16.81
C GLY A 10 -18.51 10.97 16.73
N LYS A 11 -19.11 10.16 15.84
CA LYS A 11 -19.02 8.68 15.95
C LYS A 11 -18.36 7.95 14.75
N LYS A 12 -17.43 8.60 14.03
CA LYS A 12 -16.83 8.02 12.81
C LYS A 12 -15.85 6.85 13.06
N ARG A 13 -15.17 6.84 14.22
CA ARG A 13 -14.03 5.92 14.50
C ARG A 13 -14.32 4.43 14.27
N ARG A 14 -15.48 3.91 14.70
CA ARG A 14 -15.77 2.46 14.58
C ARG A 14 -15.96 2.03 13.13
N PHE A 15 -16.64 2.85 12.33
CA PHE A 15 -16.85 2.58 10.91
C PHE A 15 -15.55 2.69 10.12
N ASP A 16 -14.68 3.65 10.45
CA ASP A 16 -13.37 3.80 9.82
C ASP A 16 -12.47 2.58 10.05
N ILE A 17 -12.44 2.05 11.28
CA ILE A 17 -11.70 0.83 11.62
C ILE A 17 -12.24 -0.37 10.82
N TYR A 18 -13.57 -0.55 10.77
CA TYR A 18 -14.18 -1.63 10.02
C TYR A 18 -13.87 -1.54 8.53
N ARG A 19 -14.01 -0.35 7.92
CA ARG A 19 -13.67 -0.11 6.52
C ARG A 19 -12.20 -0.44 6.23
N LYS A 20 -11.29 -0.05 7.12
CA LYS A 20 -9.86 -0.39 7.03
C LYS A 20 -9.63 -1.90 7.11
N LYS A 21 -10.32 -2.61 8.01
CA LYS A 21 -10.23 -4.08 8.14
C LYS A 21 -10.69 -4.79 6.86
N VAL A 22 -11.85 -4.40 6.31
CA VAL A 22 -12.37 -4.97 5.06
C VAL A 22 -11.41 -4.71 3.90
N ALA A 23 -10.87 -3.50 3.78
CA ALA A 23 -9.87 -3.18 2.75
C ALA A 23 -8.61 -4.05 2.88
N ASN A 24 -8.14 -4.32 4.10
CA ASN A 24 -7.00 -5.20 4.35
C ASN A 24 -7.30 -6.65 3.98
N ILE A 25 -8.49 -7.16 4.30
CA ILE A 25 -8.90 -8.52 3.92
C ILE A 25 -8.97 -8.66 2.40
N LYS A 26 -9.53 -7.67 1.68
CA LYS A 26 -9.55 -7.68 0.21
C LYS A 26 -8.13 -7.74 -0.37
N LYS A 27 -7.20 -6.94 0.16
CA LYS A 27 -5.77 -7.00 -0.22
C LYS A 27 -5.08 -8.31 0.17
N HIS A 28 -5.53 -8.98 1.21
CA HIS A 28 -5.00 -10.29 1.58
C HIS A 28 -5.48 -11.38 0.60
N ILE A 29 -6.75 -11.36 0.20
CA ILE A 29 -7.29 -12.37 -0.73
C ILE A 29 -6.53 -12.38 -2.06
N THR A 30 -6.07 -11.22 -2.55
CA THR A 30 -5.30 -11.16 -3.81
C THR A 30 -4.01 -11.99 -3.74
N THR A 31 -3.43 -12.21 -2.56
CA THR A 31 -2.24 -13.07 -2.40
C THR A 31 -2.54 -14.56 -2.59
N HIS A 32 -3.78 -14.99 -2.35
CA HIS A 32 -4.21 -16.37 -2.62
C HIS A 32 -4.54 -16.58 -4.09
N THR A 33 -5.18 -15.60 -4.73
CA THR A 33 -5.59 -15.69 -6.15
C THR A 33 -4.41 -15.64 -7.12
N GLY A 34 -3.25 -15.11 -6.69
CA GLY A 34 -2.11 -14.86 -7.56
C GLY A 34 -2.29 -13.66 -8.50
N GLU A 35 -3.41 -12.94 -8.42
CA GLU A 35 -3.65 -11.73 -9.21
C GLU A 35 -2.59 -10.65 -8.89
N LYS A 36 -1.99 -10.10 -9.95
CA LYS A 36 -0.95 -9.07 -9.87
C LYS A 36 -1.34 -7.86 -10.73
N PRO A 37 -2.21 -6.97 -10.25
CA PRO A 37 -2.78 -5.88 -11.06
C PRO A 37 -1.77 -4.81 -11.50
N HIS A 38 -0.58 -4.79 -10.89
CA HIS A 38 0.38 -3.71 -11.08
C HIS A 38 1.60 -4.21 -11.85
N SER A 39 1.70 -3.87 -13.14
CA SER A 39 2.80 -4.30 -13.99
C SER A 39 3.84 -3.20 -14.18
N CYS A 40 5.12 -3.58 -14.18
CA CYS A 40 6.23 -2.71 -14.51
C CYS A 40 6.22 -2.40 -16.02
N PRO A 41 6.21 -1.10 -16.41
CA PRO A 41 6.23 -0.73 -17.83
C PRO A 41 7.58 -0.99 -18.50
N VAL A 42 8.65 -1.21 -17.73
CA VAL A 42 10.02 -1.41 -18.26
C VAL A 42 10.32 -2.88 -18.53
N CYS A 43 9.99 -3.79 -17.60
CA CYS A 43 10.32 -5.21 -17.71
C CYS A 43 9.11 -6.16 -17.71
N GLY A 44 7.89 -5.64 -17.56
CA GLY A 44 6.67 -6.45 -17.52
C GLY A 44 6.43 -7.20 -16.20
N LYS A 45 7.33 -7.09 -15.21
CA LYS A 45 7.15 -7.74 -13.91
C LYS A 45 5.89 -7.24 -13.20
N SER A 46 5.00 -8.16 -12.81
CA SER A 46 3.77 -7.82 -12.12
C SER A 46 3.86 -8.01 -10.60
N CYS A 47 3.24 -7.10 -9.85
CA CYS A 47 3.20 -7.02 -8.40
C CYS A 47 1.75 -7.00 -7.89
N VAL A 48 1.54 -7.52 -6.67
CA VAL A 48 0.22 -7.55 -6.03
C VAL A 48 -0.14 -6.17 -5.47
N ARG A 49 0.82 -5.45 -4.86
CA ARG A 49 0.59 -4.11 -4.29
C ARG A 49 1.31 -3.03 -5.07
N LYS A 50 0.68 -1.84 -5.13
CA LYS A 50 1.29 -0.63 -5.71
C LYS A 50 2.61 -0.25 -5.04
N GLN A 51 2.73 -0.41 -3.71
CA GLN A 51 3.98 -0.12 -3.00
C GLN A 51 5.13 -1.04 -3.46
N ASP A 52 4.83 -2.31 -3.74
CA ASP A 52 5.82 -3.26 -4.23
C ASP A 52 6.31 -2.86 -5.63
N LEU A 53 5.39 -2.42 -6.51
CA LEU A 53 5.76 -1.87 -7.81
C LEU A 53 6.60 -0.59 -7.66
N GLN A 54 6.23 0.34 -6.77
CA GLN A 54 7.02 1.55 -6.53
C GLN A 54 8.45 1.24 -6.07
N SER A 55 8.61 0.33 -5.10
CA SER A 55 9.93 -0.11 -4.65
C SER A 55 10.70 -0.82 -5.77
N HIS A 56 10.02 -1.60 -6.60
CA HIS A 56 10.62 -2.21 -7.78
C HIS A 56 11.08 -1.17 -8.81
N MET A 57 10.34 -0.07 -9.03
CA MET A 57 10.79 0.96 -9.98
C MET A 57 12.13 1.58 -9.60
N VAL A 58 12.46 1.63 -8.31
CA VAL A 58 13.77 2.08 -7.82
C VAL A 58 14.91 1.15 -8.32
N THR A 59 14.63 -0.11 -8.63
CA THR A 59 15.65 -1.02 -9.20
C THR A 59 15.95 -0.73 -10.68
N HIS A 60 15.11 0.06 -11.36
CA HIS A 60 15.37 0.52 -12.72
C HIS A 60 16.12 1.86 -12.75
N ASP A 61 16.21 2.55 -11.61
CA ASP A 61 16.98 3.79 -11.52
C ASP A 61 18.46 3.49 -11.36
N ILE A 62 19.26 3.94 -12.32
CA ILE A 62 20.73 3.83 -12.28
C ILE A 62 21.31 4.64 -11.12
N ASN A 63 20.60 5.69 -10.66
CA ASN A 63 20.98 6.53 -9.53
C ASN A 63 20.32 6.09 -8.21
N ARG A 64 19.84 4.84 -8.11
CA ARG A 64 19.29 4.31 -6.86
C ARG A 64 20.29 4.53 -5.71
N PRO A 65 19.83 5.03 -4.54
CA PRO A 65 20.71 5.19 -3.39
C PRO A 65 21.33 3.85 -2.99
N VAL A 66 22.64 3.87 -2.84
CA VAL A 66 23.42 2.77 -2.26
C VAL A 66 23.42 2.98 -0.75
N TYR A 67 22.94 2.00 0.01
CA TYR A 67 22.95 2.07 1.46
C TYR A 67 24.07 1.20 2.01
N SER A 68 25.04 1.79 2.69
CA SER A 68 26.16 1.07 3.27
C SER A 68 25.96 0.79 4.77
N CYS A 69 26.27 -0.43 5.20
CA CYS A 69 26.30 -0.78 6.61
C CYS A 69 27.60 -0.29 7.26
N ILE A 70 27.51 0.59 8.25
CA ILE A 70 28.68 1.16 8.95
C ILE A 70 29.53 0.12 9.72
N VAL A 71 28.99 -1.07 9.99
CA VAL A 71 29.67 -2.12 10.76
C VAL A 71 30.53 -3.01 9.86
N CYS A 72 30.02 -3.37 8.67
CA CYS A 72 30.71 -4.29 7.76
C CYS A 72 31.07 -3.68 6.40
N ASN A 73 30.77 -2.40 6.17
CA ASN A 73 30.99 -1.65 4.94
C ASN A 73 30.42 -2.35 3.68
N LYS A 74 29.31 -3.06 3.84
CA LYS A 74 28.59 -3.70 2.73
C LYS A 74 27.47 -2.79 2.23
N ASP A 75 27.37 -2.70 0.91
CA ASP A 75 26.35 -1.92 0.18
C ASP A 75 25.07 -2.74 -0.08
N PHE A 76 23.91 -2.07 -0.04
CA PHE A 76 22.55 -2.64 -0.18
C PHE A 76 21.64 -1.79 -1.10
#